data_AF-A0A0E0EIH2-F1
#
_entry.id   AF-A0A0E0EIH2-F1
#
_cell.length_a   1.000
_cell.length_b   1.000
_cell.length_c   1.000
_cell.angle_alpha   90.00
_cell.angle_beta   90.00
_cell.angle_gamma   90.00
#
_symmetry.space_group_name_H-M   'P 1'
#
loop_
_entity.id
_entity.type
_entity.pdbx_description
1 polymer ?
#
loop_
_entity_poly.entity_id
_entity_poly.type
_entity_poly.pdbx_seq_one_letter_code
_entity_poly.pdbx_strand_id
1 'polypeptide(L)'
;MGRVLGLVWEREPRVWGLLCVRRRGSSRRRRQCSSRVTVAPSSRISLPQRRPTSSESEEGFVRSPMEVCAARAPGKIILAGEHAVVHGSAAVAAAIDLYTRCSLRLLPLADDEAGAAVLELDLRDPGLTFSWPCARLREALLTEEVAGAQEARPCSPDQLASIARLLEEHGIPEAKIWLSAGLSAFLFLYTSILGCKPGKVTVSSDLPMGSGLGSSAAFCVSMSGALLTAAGVVAAVGGISSEGTGWELVGKDDLELVNQWAFQGEKIIHGKPSGIDNAVSTFGSMIKFKKGELTNLKSSNPIKMLITDTRVGRNTKVLVAGVSERASRHLDAMASVFHAVNSISEEVSSIVELAANDEIAITSKEEKLAELMEMNQGLLQCMGVSHSSIETVLRTTLKFNLVSKLTGAGGGGCVLTLIPTLLSNLVLEKVIAELESQSFRCFIVEVGGQGLQVCQGGCSCFNGDVV
;
A
#
# COMPACT_ATOMS: atom_id res chain seq x y z
N MET A 1 7.43 -11.73 -48.80
CA MET A 1 7.97 -10.47 -49.37
C MET A 1 7.16 -9.34 -48.77
N GLY A 2 7.58 -8.52 -47.80
CA GLY A 2 8.90 -7.97 -47.49
C GLY A 2 8.84 -6.45 -47.68
N ARG A 3 8.81 -5.68 -46.58
CA ARG A 3 9.13 -4.23 -46.36
C ARG A 3 8.49 -3.84 -45.00
N VAL A 4 9.18 -3.61 -43.87
CA VAL A 4 10.35 -2.78 -43.48
C VAL A 4 10.03 -1.28 -43.41
N LEU A 5 10.34 -0.71 -42.22
CA LEU A 5 10.39 0.71 -41.76
C LEU A 5 9.13 1.23 -41.03
N GLY A 6 9.22 1.86 -39.86
CA GLY A 6 10.39 2.28 -39.08
C GLY A 6 9.95 2.84 -37.72
N LEU A 7 10.79 2.60 -36.71
CA LEU A 7 10.72 3.23 -35.39
C LEU A 7 10.92 4.75 -35.53
N VAL A 8 10.02 5.53 -34.95
CA VAL A 8 10.23 6.96 -34.69
C VAL A 8 10.36 7.15 -33.19
N TRP A 9 11.59 7.39 -32.76
CA TRP A 9 11.93 8.06 -31.52
C TRP A 9 11.60 9.54 -31.67
N GLU A 10 10.76 10.09 -30.80
CA GLU A 10 10.55 11.53 -30.71
C GLU A 10 11.05 12.08 -29.37
N ARG A 11 11.64 13.27 -29.49
CA ARG A 11 12.64 13.90 -28.63
C ARG A 11 12.03 14.65 -27.45
N GLU A 12 12.80 14.73 -26.36
CA GLU A 12 12.68 15.72 -25.29
C GLU A 12 12.62 17.18 -25.78
N PRO A 13 12.11 18.08 -24.93
CA PRO A 13 12.87 19.31 -24.66
C PRO A 13 12.99 19.66 -23.16
N ARG A 14 14.24 19.63 -22.69
CA ARG A 14 15.02 20.64 -21.94
C ARG A 14 14.37 21.52 -20.85
N VAL A 15 14.93 21.35 -19.64
CA VAL A 15 15.64 22.32 -18.78
C VAL A 15 15.01 23.70 -18.55
N TRP A 16 14.60 23.94 -17.30
CA TRP A 16 14.62 25.28 -16.68
C TRP A 16 15.41 25.22 -15.37
N GLY A 17 16.55 25.91 -15.36
CA GLY A 17 17.29 26.26 -14.15
C GLY A 17 16.85 27.64 -13.66
N LEU A 18 16.70 27.79 -12.35
CA LEU A 18 16.74 29.08 -11.65
C LEU A 18 17.68 28.92 -10.46
N LEU A 19 18.93 29.39 -10.57
CA LEU A 19 19.41 30.71 -10.16
C LEU A 19 19.27 31.02 -8.65
N CYS A 20 20.33 30.65 -7.92
CA CYS A 20 20.69 31.20 -6.62
C CYS A 20 20.84 32.72 -6.70
N VAL A 21 20.04 33.46 -5.93
CA VAL A 21 20.29 34.88 -5.63
C VAL A 21 20.75 35.01 -4.17
N ARG A 22 22.05 35.22 -4.02
CA ARG A 22 22.69 35.80 -2.83
C ARG A 22 22.19 37.24 -2.64
N ARG A 23 21.74 37.59 -1.43
CA ARG A 23 21.81 38.96 -0.92
C ARG A 23 22.63 38.99 0.37
N ARG A 24 23.75 39.71 0.32
CA ARG A 24 24.60 40.15 1.45
C ARG A 24 24.17 41.56 1.88
N GLY A 25 24.39 41.86 3.16
CA GLY A 25 24.43 43.19 3.76
C GLY A 25 23.23 43.43 4.69
N SER A 26 23.36 43.80 5.96
CA SER A 26 24.41 44.60 6.60
C SER A 26 24.42 44.44 8.13
N SER A 27 25.56 44.80 8.69
CA SER A 27 26.01 44.78 10.09
C SER A 27 25.25 45.69 11.07
N ARG A 28 25.20 45.33 12.37
CA ARG A 28 26.01 45.98 13.43
C ARG A 28 25.69 45.52 14.88
N ARG A 29 26.79 45.43 15.64
CA ARG A 29 27.00 45.71 17.09
C ARG A 29 26.79 44.59 18.13
N ARG A 30 27.96 44.09 18.54
CA ARG A 30 28.31 43.47 19.82
C ARG A 30 27.86 44.30 21.03
N ARG A 31 27.36 43.64 22.06
CA ARG A 31 27.55 44.02 23.47
C ARG A 31 27.96 42.77 24.26
N GLN A 32 29.15 42.83 24.85
CA GLN A 32 29.59 41.97 25.93
C GLN A 32 28.77 42.29 27.19
N CYS A 33 28.40 41.28 27.95
CA CYS A 33 28.39 41.38 29.41
C CYS A 33 28.73 40.01 29.98
N SER A 34 29.82 39.96 30.74
CA SER A 34 30.32 38.81 31.49
C SER A 34 29.64 38.71 32.84
N SER A 35 29.35 37.49 33.30
CA SER A 35 29.32 37.19 34.73
C SER A 35 30.02 35.86 34.98
N ARG A 36 31.06 35.94 35.82
CA ARG A 36 31.86 34.84 36.36
C ARG A 36 31.03 34.07 37.38
N VAL A 37 31.12 32.74 37.38
CA VAL A 37 31.02 31.94 38.60
C VAL A 37 32.16 30.94 38.61
N THR A 38 33.01 31.10 39.61
CA THR A 38 34.14 30.26 40.02
C THR A 38 33.65 29.16 40.95
N VAL A 39 34.00 27.90 40.69
CA VAL A 39 34.20 26.87 41.74
C VAL A 39 35.35 25.94 41.32
N ALA A 40 36.34 25.82 42.20
CA ALA A 40 37.52 24.98 42.10
C ALA A 40 37.31 23.64 42.86
N PRO A 41 38.23 22.65 42.75
CA PRO A 41 37.91 21.23 42.75
C PRO A 41 38.29 20.47 44.05
N SER A 42 37.89 19.19 44.11
CA SER A 42 38.63 18.02 44.66
C SER A 42 37.79 17.13 45.59
N SER A 43 37.76 15.83 45.27
CA SER A 43 38.27 14.77 46.17
C SER A 43 38.16 13.41 45.48
N ARG A 44 39.31 12.74 45.36
CA ARG A 44 39.46 11.32 45.05
C ARG A 44 39.17 10.53 46.32
N ILE A 45 38.36 9.48 46.24
CA ILE A 45 38.39 8.38 47.22
C ILE A 45 38.32 7.04 46.46
N SER A 46 39.14 6.13 46.95
CA SER A 46 39.66 4.88 46.41
C SER A 46 38.73 3.66 46.49
N LEU A 47 38.97 2.73 45.55
CA LEU A 47 38.50 1.33 45.49
C LEU A 47 38.77 0.52 46.76
N PRO A 48 38.05 -0.60 46.95
CA PRO A 48 38.69 -1.85 47.34
C PRO A 48 38.44 -2.97 46.33
N GLN A 49 39.53 -3.57 45.85
CA GLN A 49 39.55 -4.87 45.19
C GLN A 49 39.22 -6.00 46.18
N ARG A 50 38.37 -6.96 45.79
CA ARG A 50 38.40 -8.34 46.29
C ARG A 50 38.27 -9.33 45.14
N ARG A 51 39.05 -10.41 45.30
CA ARG A 51 39.45 -11.47 44.37
C ARG A 51 38.32 -12.45 43.99
N PRO A 52 38.53 -13.28 42.94
CA PRO A 52 37.47 -14.02 42.25
C PRO A 52 37.06 -15.28 43.01
N THR A 53 35.80 -15.67 42.86
CA THR A 53 35.35 -17.04 43.17
C THR A 53 34.90 -17.67 41.86
N SER A 54 35.58 -18.76 41.50
CA SER A 54 35.28 -19.63 40.38
C SER A 54 33.99 -20.42 40.67
N SER A 55 32.96 -20.20 39.87
CA SER A 55 31.90 -21.19 39.67
C SER A 55 31.73 -21.32 38.16
N GLU A 56 32.29 -22.41 37.64
CA GLU A 56 31.93 -22.96 36.34
C GLU A 56 30.40 -23.04 36.26
N SER A 57 29.82 -22.30 35.32
CA SER A 57 28.43 -22.48 34.91
C SER A 57 28.45 -22.63 33.41
N GLU A 58 27.90 -23.76 33.00
CA GLU A 58 27.79 -24.28 31.65
C GLU A 58 27.36 -23.16 30.68
N GLU A 59 28.15 -22.95 29.63
CA GLU A 59 27.72 -22.18 28.47
C GLU A 59 26.57 -22.93 27.78
N GLY A 60 25.36 -22.73 28.30
CA GLY A 60 24.14 -22.96 27.56
C GLY A 60 24.15 -22.01 26.37
N PHE A 61 24.38 -22.54 25.17
CA PHE A 61 24.17 -21.85 23.91
C PHE A 61 22.72 -21.38 23.86
N VAL A 62 22.46 -20.14 24.31
CA VAL A 62 21.18 -19.46 24.14
C VAL A 62 21.03 -19.27 22.63
N ARG A 63 20.31 -20.19 21.99
CA ARG A 63 19.79 -19.97 20.64
C ARG A 63 19.10 -18.61 20.68
N SER A 64 19.64 -17.63 19.97
CA SER A 64 18.96 -16.36 19.77
C SER A 64 17.53 -16.65 19.32
N PRO A 65 16.50 -16.08 19.97
CA PRO A 65 15.13 -16.32 19.56
C PRO A 65 15.01 -15.97 18.08
N MET A 66 14.46 -16.90 17.27
CA MET A 66 14.20 -16.64 15.85
C MET A 66 13.32 -15.40 15.75
N GLU A 67 13.90 -14.30 15.32
CA GLU A 67 13.22 -13.02 15.22
C GLU A 67 12.29 -13.08 14.01
N VAL A 68 10.98 -13.08 14.27
CA VAL A 68 9.97 -13.02 13.23
C VAL A 68 9.58 -11.55 13.06
N CYS A 69 9.68 -11.07 11.83
CA CYS A 69 9.25 -9.73 11.45
C CYS A 69 7.94 -9.85 10.67
N ALA A 70 6.96 -9.02 11.00
CA ALA A 70 5.74 -8.92 10.23
C ALA A 70 5.41 -7.47 9.89
N ALA A 71 4.65 -7.32 8.82
CA ALA A 71 4.07 -6.05 8.43
C ALA A 71 2.67 -6.28 7.85
N ARG A 72 1.77 -5.32 8.06
CA ARG A 72 0.47 -5.28 7.42
C ARG A 72 0.24 -3.94 6.75
N ALA A 73 -0.40 -3.97 5.59
CA ALA A 73 -0.76 -2.77 4.84
C ALA A 73 -2.23 -2.83 4.42
N PRO A 74 -2.99 -1.73 4.58
CA PRO A 74 -4.38 -1.66 4.17
C PRO A 74 -4.51 -1.67 2.65
N GLY A 75 -5.69 -2.08 2.18
CA GLY A 75 -6.12 -1.80 0.82
C GLY A 75 -6.54 -0.33 0.63
N LYS A 76 -7.02 0.00 -0.56
CA LYS A 76 -7.51 1.33 -0.89
C LYS A 76 -8.80 1.31 -1.68
N ILE A 77 -9.60 2.34 -1.50
CA ILE A 77 -10.77 2.66 -2.33
C ILE A 77 -10.61 4.04 -2.98
N ILE A 78 -11.34 4.26 -4.08
CA ILE A 78 -11.50 5.59 -4.68
C ILE A 78 -12.91 6.08 -4.34
N LEU A 79 -12.98 7.18 -3.60
CA LEU A 79 -14.22 7.85 -3.22
C LEU A 79 -14.75 8.70 -4.37
N ALA A 80 -13.86 9.43 -5.05
CA ALA A 80 -14.17 10.21 -6.25
C ALA A 80 -12.96 10.39 -7.16
N GLY A 81 -13.19 10.66 -8.45
CA GLY A 81 -12.14 11.01 -9.42
C GLY A 81 -11.52 9.84 -10.18
N GLU A 82 -12.19 8.68 -10.22
CA GLU A 82 -11.72 7.39 -10.74
C GLU A 82 -10.98 7.48 -12.07
N HIS A 83 -11.69 7.82 -13.15
CA HIS A 83 -11.11 7.97 -14.48
C HIS A 83 -10.74 9.41 -14.79
N ALA A 84 -11.40 10.38 -14.14
CA ALA A 84 -11.16 11.79 -14.37
C ALA A 84 -9.74 12.22 -13.99
N VAL A 85 -9.09 11.54 -13.04
CA VAL A 85 -7.70 11.80 -12.64
C VAL A 85 -6.71 11.64 -13.80
N VAL A 86 -6.97 10.72 -14.72
CA VAL A 86 -6.14 10.50 -15.93
C VAL A 86 -6.21 11.73 -16.86
N HIS A 87 -7.30 12.49 -16.77
CA HIS A 87 -7.56 13.70 -17.53
C HIS A 87 -7.28 14.99 -16.73
N GLY A 88 -6.57 14.89 -15.60
CA GLY A 88 -6.07 16.03 -14.82
C GLY A 88 -7.02 16.56 -13.75
N SER A 89 -8.16 15.91 -13.52
CA SER A 89 -9.06 16.22 -12.40
C SER A 89 -8.48 15.74 -11.06
N ALA A 90 -9.00 16.27 -9.96
CA ALA A 90 -8.73 15.74 -8.64
C ALA A 90 -9.34 14.34 -8.45
N ALA A 91 -8.74 13.54 -7.57
CA ALA A 91 -9.29 12.29 -7.06
C ALA A 91 -9.09 12.21 -5.56
N VAL A 92 -10.03 11.56 -4.88
CA VAL A 92 -9.97 11.26 -3.45
C VAL A 92 -9.90 9.75 -3.28
N ALA A 93 -8.80 9.28 -2.71
CA ALA A 93 -8.58 7.88 -2.39
C ALA A 93 -8.41 7.70 -0.87
N ALA A 94 -8.70 6.51 -0.37
CA ALA A 94 -8.72 6.26 1.06
C ALA A 94 -8.25 4.86 1.39
N ALA A 95 -7.51 4.71 2.49
CA ALA A 95 -7.17 3.42 3.05
C ALA A 95 -8.42 2.76 3.65
N ILE A 96 -8.50 1.43 3.57
CA ILE A 96 -9.55 0.63 4.20
C ILE A 96 -8.93 -0.40 5.15
N ASP A 97 -9.65 -0.75 6.21
CA ASP A 97 -9.26 -1.71 7.24
C ASP A 97 -9.30 -3.19 6.80
N LEU A 98 -9.11 -3.45 5.51
CA LEU A 98 -8.81 -4.78 4.96
C LEU A 98 -7.31 -4.86 4.66
N TYR A 99 -6.61 -5.80 5.29
CA TYR A 99 -5.15 -5.81 5.29
C TYR A 99 -4.56 -6.97 4.49
N THR A 100 -3.46 -6.69 3.80
CA THR A 100 -2.48 -7.73 3.43
C THR A 100 -1.43 -7.80 4.51
N ARG A 101 -1.19 -9.00 5.04
CA ARG A 101 -0.20 -9.30 6.07
C ARG A 101 0.93 -10.10 5.45
N CYS A 102 2.17 -9.67 5.71
CA CYS A 102 3.38 -10.37 5.35
C CYS A 102 4.16 -10.69 6.63
N SER A 103 4.62 -11.92 6.76
CA SER A 103 5.50 -12.36 7.85
C SER A 103 6.74 -13.00 7.27
N LEU A 104 7.88 -12.71 7.87
CA LEU A 104 9.18 -13.21 7.49
C LEU A 104 9.85 -13.87 8.69
N ARG A 105 10.31 -15.09 8.48
CA ARG A 105 11.21 -15.80 9.36
C ARG A 105 12.51 -16.07 8.62
N LEU A 106 13.59 -15.40 9.02
CA LEU A 106 14.92 -15.74 8.53
C LEU A 106 15.42 -17.02 9.18
N LEU A 107 16.05 -17.88 8.38
CA LEU A 107 16.65 -19.11 8.86
C LEU A 107 18.15 -18.88 9.12
N PRO A 108 18.73 -19.49 10.16
CA PRO A 108 20.17 -19.45 10.36
C PRO A 108 20.87 -19.99 9.11
N LEU A 109 21.97 -19.35 8.69
CA LEU A 109 22.89 -19.98 7.76
C LEU A 109 23.54 -21.15 8.52
N ALA A 110 23.14 -22.38 8.22
CA ALA A 110 23.88 -23.55 8.69
C ALA A 110 25.24 -23.58 7.99
N ASP A 111 26.30 -23.87 8.76
CA ASP A 111 27.63 -24.12 8.22
C ASP A 111 27.55 -25.34 7.28
N ASP A 112 27.85 -25.12 6.00
CA ASP A 112 28.28 -26.14 5.02
C ASP A 112 27.39 -27.37 4.72
N GLU A 113 26.08 -27.20 4.62
CA GLU A 113 25.31 -27.96 3.61
C GLU A 113 24.84 -27.01 2.50
N ALA A 114 25.74 -26.75 1.55
CA ALA A 114 25.58 -25.83 0.42
C ALA A 114 24.34 -26.07 -0.48
N GLY A 115 23.53 -27.10 -0.20
CA GLY A 115 22.27 -27.42 -0.89
C GLY A 115 20.98 -27.18 -0.11
N ALA A 116 21.01 -26.89 1.21
CA ALA A 116 19.80 -26.84 2.05
C ALA A 116 19.25 -25.41 2.31
N ALA A 117 20.01 -24.36 1.98
CA ALA A 117 19.56 -22.98 2.15
C ALA A 117 18.51 -22.62 1.08
N VAL A 118 17.26 -22.52 1.50
CA VAL A 118 16.11 -22.26 0.62
C VAL A 118 15.37 -20.99 1.06
N LEU A 119 14.91 -20.23 0.07
CA LEU A 119 13.91 -19.18 0.23
C LEU A 119 12.53 -19.77 -0.10
N GLU A 120 11.62 -19.74 0.86
CA GLU A 120 10.23 -20.19 0.69
C GLU A 120 9.27 -18.99 0.72
N LEU A 121 8.32 -18.97 -0.21
CA LEU A 121 7.17 -18.06 -0.21
C LEU A 121 5.89 -18.88 -0.10
N ASP A 122 5.12 -18.62 0.95
CA ASP A 122 3.83 -19.25 1.22
C ASP A 122 2.69 -18.22 1.07
N LEU A 123 1.87 -18.39 0.05
CA LEU A 123 0.69 -17.59 -0.21
C LEU A 123 -0.53 -18.35 0.35
N ARG A 124 -0.98 -17.96 1.56
CA ARG A 124 -2.00 -18.73 2.31
C ARG A 124 -3.36 -18.75 1.61
N ASP A 125 -3.84 -17.60 1.15
CA ASP A 125 -5.19 -17.49 0.58
C ASP A 125 -5.39 -18.37 -0.67
N PRO A 126 -4.45 -18.42 -1.64
CA PRO A 126 -4.55 -19.36 -2.74
C PRO A 126 -4.03 -20.78 -2.42
N GLY A 127 -3.44 -21.00 -1.24
CA GLY A 127 -2.83 -22.27 -0.83
C GLY A 127 -1.64 -22.67 -1.70
N LEU A 128 -0.77 -21.71 -2.05
CA LEU A 128 0.36 -21.92 -2.96
C LEU A 128 1.69 -21.67 -2.25
N THR A 129 2.64 -22.58 -2.44
CA THR A 129 4.00 -22.45 -1.90
C THR A 129 5.02 -22.53 -3.02
N PHE A 130 6.00 -21.64 -2.99
CA PHE A 130 7.12 -21.57 -3.93
C PHE A 130 8.43 -21.61 -3.17
N SER A 131 9.46 -22.23 -3.74
CA SER A 131 10.75 -22.40 -3.08
C SER A 131 11.89 -22.27 -4.06
N TRP A 132 12.90 -21.47 -3.72
CA TRP A 132 14.10 -21.27 -4.53
C TRP A 132 15.36 -21.58 -3.73
N PRO A 133 16.28 -22.41 -4.25
CA PRO A 133 17.59 -22.58 -3.65
C PRO A 133 18.36 -21.25 -3.65
N CYS A 134 18.89 -20.84 -2.49
CA CYS A 134 19.62 -19.57 -2.36
C CYS A 134 20.87 -19.53 -3.26
N ALA A 135 21.47 -20.68 -3.59
CA ALA A 135 22.58 -20.76 -4.53
C ALA A 135 22.18 -20.33 -5.96
N ARG A 136 21.00 -20.77 -6.43
CA ARG A 136 20.45 -20.39 -7.75
C ARG A 136 20.08 -18.92 -7.81
N LEU A 137 19.51 -18.39 -6.73
CA LEU A 137 19.23 -16.95 -6.63
C LEU A 137 20.51 -16.11 -6.74
N ARG A 138 21.60 -16.53 -6.06
CA ARG A 138 22.89 -15.85 -6.13
C ARG A 138 23.48 -15.89 -7.54
N GLU A 139 23.47 -17.05 -8.18
CA GLU A 139 23.97 -17.22 -9.55
C GLU A 139 23.21 -16.36 -10.57
N ALA A 140 21.87 -16.30 -10.45
CA ALA A 140 21.03 -15.64 -11.44
C ALA A 140 20.89 -14.11 -11.23
N LEU A 141 21.01 -13.61 -10.00
CA LEU A 141 20.61 -12.24 -9.63
C LEU A 141 21.72 -11.37 -9.04
N LEU A 142 22.82 -11.95 -8.56
CA LEU A 142 23.93 -11.18 -7.95
C LEU A 142 25.14 -11.11 -8.89
N THR A 143 25.05 -10.26 -9.91
CA THR A 143 26.21 -9.81 -10.69
C THR A 143 26.71 -8.49 -10.10
N GLU A 144 27.67 -8.56 -9.17
CA GLU A 144 28.47 -7.47 -8.57
C GLU A 144 27.75 -6.28 -7.87
N GLU A 145 26.42 -6.10 -7.99
CA GLU A 145 25.70 -5.06 -7.26
C GLU A 145 25.32 -5.51 -5.84
N VAL A 146 25.89 -4.85 -4.83
CA VAL A 146 25.63 -5.13 -3.42
C VAL A 146 24.18 -4.77 -3.07
N ALA A 147 23.43 -5.74 -2.53
CA ALA A 147 22.11 -5.53 -1.93
C ALA A 147 22.17 -4.39 -0.91
N GLY A 148 21.22 -3.45 -0.98
CA GLY A 148 21.26 -2.22 -0.21
C GLY A 148 19.87 -1.75 0.18
N ALA A 149 19.47 -2.04 1.42
CA ALA A 149 18.13 -1.72 1.92
C ALA A 149 17.85 -0.21 2.07
N GLN A 150 18.88 0.63 2.15
CA GLN A 150 18.75 2.07 2.46
C GLN A 150 18.29 2.96 1.31
N GLU A 151 18.34 2.48 0.05
CA GLU A 151 17.89 3.27 -1.10
C GLU A 151 17.19 2.38 -2.13
N ALA A 152 15.96 2.76 -2.51
CA ALA A 152 15.16 2.01 -3.46
C ALA A 152 15.70 2.17 -4.89
N ARG A 153 16.17 1.07 -5.47
CA ARG A 153 16.67 1.04 -6.86
C ARG A 153 15.60 0.50 -7.82
N PRO A 154 15.51 1.00 -9.06
CA PRO A 154 14.63 0.41 -10.05
C PRO A 154 15.16 -0.95 -10.52
N CYS A 155 14.25 -1.87 -10.83
CA CYS A 155 14.62 -3.17 -11.42
C CYS A 155 15.12 -2.97 -12.86
N SER A 156 16.32 -3.45 -13.16
CA SER A 156 16.85 -3.40 -14.53
C SER A 156 16.14 -4.43 -15.42
N PRO A 157 16.03 -4.18 -16.75
CA PRO A 157 15.42 -5.14 -17.66
C PRO A 157 16.12 -6.51 -17.65
N ASP A 158 17.45 -6.52 -17.47
CA ASP A 158 18.25 -7.74 -17.40
C ASP A 158 17.96 -8.53 -16.12
N GLN A 159 17.85 -7.84 -14.98
CA GLN A 159 17.47 -8.46 -13.71
C GLN A 159 16.06 -9.05 -13.79
N LEU A 160 15.11 -8.30 -14.36
CA LEU A 160 13.74 -8.80 -14.55
C LEU A 160 13.70 -10.02 -15.47
N ALA A 161 14.51 -10.05 -16.52
CA ALA A 161 14.65 -11.21 -17.40
C ALA A 161 15.24 -12.43 -16.67
N SER A 162 16.25 -12.23 -15.81
CA SER A 162 16.78 -13.30 -14.96
C SER A 162 15.75 -13.84 -13.98
N ILE A 163 14.96 -12.96 -13.36
CA ILE A 163 13.83 -13.35 -12.49
C ILE A 163 12.79 -14.16 -13.28
N ALA A 164 12.43 -13.72 -14.49
CA ALA A 164 11.48 -14.44 -15.33
C ALA A 164 11.92 -15.87 -15.63
N ARG A 165 13.21 -16.09 -15.93
CA ARG A 165 13.78 -17.44 -16.15
C ARG A 165 13.67 -18.33 -14.90
N LEU A 166 13.90 -17.77 -13.71
CA LEU A 166 13.74 -18.51 -12.45
C LEU A 166 12.28 -18.93 -12.21
N LEU A 167 11.31 -18.15 -12.69
CA LEU A 167 9.89 -18.46 -12.55
C LEU A 167 9.42 -19.50 -13.58
N GLU A 168 10.02 -19.55 -14.76
CA GLU A 168 9.73 -20.58 -15.78
C GLU A 168 10.02 -21.99 -15.23
N GLU A 169 11.03 -22.15 -14.38
CA GLU A 169 11.37 -23.43 -13.73
C GLU A 169 10.21 -24.00 -12.88
N HIS A 170 9.30 -23.15 -12.38
CA HIS A 170 8.14 -23.57 -11.59
C HIS A 170 6.93 -24.00 -12.42
N GLY A 171 6.96 -23.85 -13.75
CA GLY A 171 5.87 -24.29 -14.63
C GLY A 171 4.51 -23.66 -14.30
N ILE A 172 4.49 -22.35 -13.99
CA ILE A 172 3.27 -21.64 -13.60
C ILE A 172 2.23 -21.76 -14.74
N PRO A 173 1.01 -22.29 -14.48
CA PRO A 173 0.00 -22.45 -15.51
C PRO A 173 -0.38 -21.11 -16.14
N GLU A 174 -0.67 -21.09 -17.45
CA GLU A 174 -1.14 -19.89 -18.16
C GLU A 174 -2.36 -19.23 -17.50
N ALA A 175 -3.26 -20.05 -16.92
CA ALA A 175 -4.43 -19.58 -16.18
C ALA A 175 -4.10 -18.74 -14.92
N LYS A 176 -2.85 -18.83 -14.42
CA LYS A 176 -2.34 -18.09 -13.26
C LYS A 176 -1.23 -17.13 -13.64
N ILE A 177 -1.18 -16.66 -14.89
CA ILE A 177 -0.14 -15.71 -15.35
C ILE A 177 -0.08 -14.43 -14.52
N TRP A 178 -1.18 -14.05 -13.85
CA TRP A 178 -1.20 -12.92 -12.93
C TRP A 178 -0.27 -13.12 -11.71
N LEU A 179 0.04 -14.37 -11.32
CA LEU A 179 0.99 -14.68 -10.25
C LEU A 179 2.43 -14.39 -10.65
N SER A 180 2.80 -14.53 -11.94
CA SER A 180 4.19 -14.37 -12.35
C SER A 180 4.70 -12.97 -12.04
N ALA A 181 3.86 -11.96 -12.27
CA ALA A 181 4.15 -10.57 -11.96
C ALA A 181 4.36 -10.33 -10.45
N GLY A 182 3.50 -10.91 -9.61
CA GLY A 182 3.60 -10.84 -8.15
C GLY A 182 4.84 -11.57 -7.60
N LEU A 183 5.15 -12.75 -8.13
CA LEU A 183 6.35 -13.51 -7.78
C LEU A 183 7.64 -12.78 -8.24
N SER A 184 7.57 -12.10 -9.38
CA SER A 184 8.68 -11.29 -9.87
C SER A 184 8.95 -10.11 -8.94
N ALA A 185 7.90 -9.41 -8.51
CA ALA A 185 8.01 -8.35 -7.52
C ALA A 185 8.54 -8.88 -6.17
N PHE A 186 8.08 -10.05 -5.73
CA PHE A 186 8.59 -10.71 -4.52
C PHE A 186 10.10 -10.97 -4.61
N LEU A 187 10.56 -11.69 -5.63
CA LEU A 187 11.97 -12.04 -5.78
C LEU A 187 12.83 -10.79 -5.88
N PHE A 188 12.38 -9.78 -6.63
CA PHE A 188 13.05 -8.50 -6.73
C PHE A 188 13.18 -7.80 -5.36
N LEU A 189 12.08 -7.62 -4.64
CA LEU A 189 12.08 -6.94 -3.34
C LEU A 189 12.94 -7.70 -2.31
N TYR A 190 12.77 -9.02 -2.23
CA TYR A 190 13.50 -9.86 -1.29
C TYR A 190 15.01 -9.80 -1.53
N THR A 191 15.43 -10.06 -2.78
CA THR A 191 16.86 -10.12 -3.12
C THR A 191 17.53 -8.76 -3.08
N SER A 192 16.80 -7.69 -3.39
CA SER A 192 17.36 -6.32 -3.35
C SER A 192 17.52 -5.79 -1.92
N ILE A 193 16.61 -6.15 -1.00
CA ILE A 193 16.61 -5.66 0.39
C ILE A 193 17.45 -6.56 1.31
N LEU A 194 17.23 -7.87 1.28
CA LEU A 194 17.86 -8.83 2.20
C LEU A 194 18.98 -9.66 1.57
N GLY A 195 19.14 -9.59 0.24
CA GLY A 195 20.01 -10.50 -0.49
C GLY A 195 19.42 -11.90 -0.59
N CYS A 196 20.27 -12.90 -0.80
CA CYS A 196 19.87 -14.29 -0.96
C CYS A 196 19.92 -15.08 0.37
N LYS A 197 19.43 -14.48 1.46
CA LYS A 197 19.35 -15.14 2.77
C LYS A 197 18.25 -16.20 2.79
N PRO A 198 18.47 -17.38 3.40
CA PRO A 198 17.41 -18.38 3.55
C PRO A 198 16.35 -17.89 4.52
N GLY A 199 15.10 -18.23 4.25
CA GLY A 199 13.97 -17.74 5.02
C GLY A 199 12.63 -18.23 4.48
N LYS A 200 11.62 -18.15 5.33
CA LYS A 200 10.23 -18.40 4.96
C LYS A 200 9.45 -17.09 5.05
N VAL A 201 8.86 -16.69 3.93
CA VAL A 201 7.94 -15.57 3.82
C VAL A 201 6.53 -16.12 3.70
N THR A 202 5.59 -15.55 4.45
CA THR A 202 4.19 -15.98 4.44
C THR A 202 3.28 -14.78 4.30
N VAL A 203 2.37 -14.84 3.32
CA VAL A 203 1.47 -13.76 2.94
C VAL A 203 0.02 -14.22 3.02
N SER A 204 -0.83 -13.39 3.60
CA SER A 204 -2.29 -13.56 3.66
C SER A 204 -2.98 -12.21 3.47
N SER A 205 -4.14 -12.17 2.83
CA SER A 205 -4.84 -10.92 2.52
C SER A 205 -6.35 -11.03 2.73
N ASP A 206 -6.91 -10.04 3.42
CA ASP A 206 -8.35 -9.86 3.54
C ASP A 206 -8.96 -9.30 2.24
N LEU A 207 -8.11 -8.80 1.33
CA LEU A 207 -8.52 -8.13 0.10
C LEU A 207 -8.83 -9.14 -1.01
N PRO A 208 -9.99 -9.04 -1.67
CA PRO A 208 -10.26 -9.81 -2.88
C PRO A 208 -9.26 -9.44 -3.99
N MET A 209 -8.59 -10.45 -4.55
CA MET A 209 -7.60 -10.27 -5.61
C MET A 209 -8.24 -9.74 -6.89
N GLY A 210 -7.59 -8.78 -7.55
CA GLY A 210 -8.03 -8.25 -8.86
C GLY A 210 -9.30 -7.39 -8.82
N SER A 211 -9.87 -7.15 -7.64
CA SER A 211 -11.12 -6.41 -7.45
C SER A 211 -10.99 -4.89 -7.66
N GLY A 212 -9.78 -4.33 -7.53
CA GLY A 212 -9.53 -2.89 -7.58
C GLY A 212 -9.34 -2.21 -6.23
N LEU A 213 -9.27 -2.98 -5.15
CA LEU A 213 -9.03 -2.50 -3.79
C LEU A 213 -7.54 -2.32 -3.45
N GLY A 214 -6.64 -2.30 -4.44
CA GLY A 214 -5.20 -2.09 -4.21
C GLY A 214 -4.46 -3.29 -3.60
N SER A 215 -4.91 -4.53 -3.84
CA SER A 215 -4.30 -5.73 -3.25
C SER A 215 -2.82 -5.90 -3.61
N SER A 216 -2.40 -5.52 -4.83
CA SER A 216 -0.99 -5.56 -5.26
C SER A 216 -0.15 -4.50 -4.54
N ALA A 217 -0.69 -3.31 -4.36
CA ALA A 217 -0.02 -2.25 -3.60
C ALA A 217 0.13 -2.63 -2.13
N ALA A 218 -0.94 -3.13 -1.49
CA ALA A 218 -0.88 -3.64 -0.12
C ALA A 218 0.11 -4.80 0.03
N PHE A 219 0.19 -5.69 -0.96
CA PHE A 219 1.21 -6.73 -1.04
C PHE A 219 2.63 -6.15 -1.08
N CYS A 220 2.92 -5.24 -2.01
CA CYS A 220 4.22 -4.60 -2.14
C CYS A 220 4.62 -3.83 -0.86
N VAL A 221 3.69 -3.09 -0.25
CA VAL A 221 3.95 -2.31 0.97
C VAL A 221 4.19 -3.21 2.18
N SER A 222 3.33 -4.22 2.42
CA SER A 222 3.54 -5.17 3.53
C SER A 222 4.82 -6.00 3.34
N MET A 223 5.14 -6.39 2.11
CA MET A 223 6.39 -7.08 1.79
C MET A 223 7.60 -6.18 2.09
N SER A 224 7.65 -4.97 1.53
CA SER A 224 8.74 -4.01 1.77
C SER A 224 8.88 -3.68 3.24
N GLY A 225 7.78 -3.48 3.97
CA GLY A 225 7.78 -3.26 5.41
C GLY A 225 8.45 -4.42 6.16
N ALA A 226 7.97 -5.66 5.96
CA ALA A 226 8.53 -6.82 6.65
C ALA A 226 10.02 -7.06 6.34
N LEU A 227 10.43 -6.86 5.08
CA LEU A 227 11.82 -7.02 4.64
C LEU A 227 12.73 -5.94 5.23
N LEU A 228 12.32 -4.67 5.21
CA LEU A 228 13.11 -3.56 5.75
C LEU A 228 13.22 -3.62 7.28
N THR A 229 12.17 -4.09 7.94
CA THR A 229 12.17 -4.38 9.37
C THR A 229 13.15 -5.50 9.71
N ALA A 230 13.18 -6.59 8.94
CA ALA A 230 14.17 -7.66 9.11
C ALA A 230 15.60 -7.25 8.73
N ALA A 231 15.75 -6.23 7.87
CA ALA A 231 17.05 -5.64 7.57
C ALA A 231 17.57 -4.71 8.68
N GLY A 232 16.75 -4.40 9.70
CA GLY A 232 17.05 -3.43 10.75
C GLY A 232 17.10 -1.98 10.26
N VAL A 233 16.52 -1.69 9.08
CA VAL A 233 16.48 -0.34 8.50
C VAL A 233 15.24 0.42 8.97
N VAL A 234 14.11 -0.29 9.08
CA VAL A 234 12.85 0.27 9.54
C VAL A 234 12.54 -0.28 10.92
N ALA A 235 12.25 0.61 11.87
CA ALA A 235 11.86 0.22 13.21
C ALA A 235 10.51 0.83 13.57
N ALA A 236 9.79 0.15 14.47
CA ALA A 236 8.61 0.73 15.06
C ALA A 236 8.96 1.99 15.86
N VAL A 237 8.17 3.03 15.67
CA VAL A 237 8.15 4.16 16.60
C VAL A 237 7.14 3.74 17.66
N GLY A 238 7.56 3.66 18.93
CA GLY A 238 6.80 3.12 20.08
C GLY A 238 5.48 3.81 20.45
N GLY A 239 4.74 4.34 19.48
CA GLY A 239 3.33 4.63 19.57
C GLY A 239 2.54 3.33 19.54
N ILE A 240 2.00 2.97 20.71
CA ILE A 240 0.99 1.94 20.86
C ILE A 240 -0.13 2.24 19.84
N SER A 241 -0.36 1.35 18.87
CA SER A 241 -1.64 1.37 18.17
C SER A 241 -2.72 1.16 19.21
N SER A 242 -3.83 1.91 19.15
CA SER A 242 -4.88 1.94 20.18
C SER A 242 -5.57 0.58 20.43
N GLU A 243 -5.15 -0.46 19.73
CA GLU A 243 -5.62 -1.82 19.86
C GLU A 243 -4.43 -2.65 20.33
N GLY A 244 -4.54 -3.36 21.46
CA GLY A 244 -3.49 -4.23 22.02
C GLY A 244 -3.14 -5.45 21.15
N THR A 245 -2.97 -5.24 19.86
CA THR A 245 -2.85 -6.22 18.76
C THR A 245 -1.40 -6.43 18.33
N GLY A 246 -0.43 -5.80 19.01
CA GLY A 246 1.00 -5.96 18.75
C GLY A 246 1.51 -5.30 17.45
N TRP A 247 0.67 -4.55 16.74
CA TRP A 247 1.04 -3.79 15.55
C TRP A 247 1.47 -2.37 15.91
N GLU A 248 2.61 -1.92 15.39
CA GLU A 248 3.21 -0.63 15.71
C GLU A 248 3.33 0.26 14.48
N LEU A 249 3.30 1.57 14.70
CA LEU A 249 3.42 2.56 13.62
C LEU A 249 4.88 2.76 13.23
N VAL A 250 5.08 3.08 11.96
CA VAL A 250 6.40 3.34 11.38
C VAL A 250 6.64 4.86 11.29
N GLY A 251 7.90 5.28 11.47
CA GLY A 251 8.30 6.68 11.37
C GLY A 251 8.10 7.24 9.96
N LYS A 252 7.96 8.56 9.83
CA LYS A 252 7.67 9.20 8.53
C LYS A 252 8.76 8.95 7.48
N ASP A 253 10.03 9.04 7.87
CA ASP A 253 11.15 8.84 6.94
C ASP A 253 11.25 7.37 6.49
N ASP A 254 11.00 6.45 7.41
CA ASP A 254 10.93 5.01 7.15
C ASP A 254 9.75 4.65 6.22
N LEU A 255 8.58 5.30 6.42
CA LEU A 255 7.42 5.13 5.54
C LEU A 255 7.71 5.60 4.12
N GLU A 256 8.46 6.69 3.94
CA GLU A 256 8.84 7.14 2.60
C GLU A 256 9.74 6.10 1.90
N LEU A 257 10.71 5.53 2.62
CA LEU A 257 11.55 4.46 2.08
C LEU A 257 10.73 3.22 1.71
N VAL A 258 9.80 2.79 2.56
CA VAL A 258 8.87 1.69 2.26
C VAL A 258 8.07 2.01 0.99
N ASN A 259 7.50 3.21 0.90
CA ASN A 259 6.69 3.63 -0.24
C ASN A 259 7.49 3.57 -1.55
N GLN A 260 8.76 3.99 -1.52
CA GLN A 260 9.67 3.93 -2.66
C GLN A 260 9.96 2.49 -3.09
N TRP A 261 10.25 1.58 -2.16
CA TRP A 261 10.44 0.16 -2.47
C TRP A 261 9.17 -0.47 -3.02
N ALA A 262 8.03 -0.24 -2.37
CA ALA A 262 6.74 -0.74 -2.81
C ALA A 262 6.37 -0.24 -4.22
N PHE A 263 6.74 1.01 -4.54
CA PHE A 263 6.54 1.58 -5.87
C PHE A 263 7.33 0.82 -6.95
N GLN A 264 8.54 0.35 -6.65
CA GLN A 264 9.31 -0.48 -7.61
C GLN A 264 8.64 -1.84 -7.81
N GLY A 265 8.12 -2.45 -6.75
CA GLY A 265 7.30 -3.67 -6.86
C GLY A 265 6.07 -3.47 -7.74
N GLU A 266 5.33 -2.37 -7.54
CA GLU A 266 4.17 -2.02 -8.36
C GLU A 266 4.52 -1.76 -9.84
N LYS A 267 5.71 -1.22 -10.13
CA LYS A 267 6.19 -1.09 -11.52
C LYS A 267 6.44 -2.44 -12.17
N ILE A 268 6.92 -3.42 -11.43
CA ILE A 268 7.09 -4.79 -11.96
C ILE A 268 5.71 -5.40 -12.26
N ILE A 269 4.73 -5.19 -11.39
CA ILE A 269 3.40 -5.78 -11.54
C ILE A 269 2.60 -5.12 -12.68
N HIS A 270 2.56 -3.78 -12.72
CA HIS A 270 1.66 -3.02 -13.60
C HIS A 270 2.38 -2.25 -14.72
N GLY A 271 3.71 -2.21 -14.71
CA GLY A 271 4.54 -1.45 -15.65
C GLY A 271 4.61 0.04 -15.30
N LYS A 272 3.50 0.76 -15.48
CA LYS A 272 3.41 2.22 -15.25
C LYS A 272 2.33 2.58 -14.22
N PRO A 273 2.53 2.28 -12.93
CA PRO A 273 1.62 2.68 -11.85
C PRO A 273 1.64 4.19 -11.63
N SER A 274 0.54 4.74 -11.10
CA SER A 274 0.42 6.17 -10.75
C SER A 274 1.12 6.56 -9.46
N GLY A 275 1.44 5.59 -8.59
CA GLY A 275 1.99 5.82 -7.25
C GLY A 275 0.93 6.11 -6.18
N ILE A 276 -0.35 6.16 -6.54
CA ILE A 276 -1.44 6.46 -5.60
C ILE A 276 -1.70 5.25 -4.70
N ASP A 277 -1.82 4.06 -5.28
CA ASP A 277 -2.25 2.86 -4.55
C ASP A 277 -1.28 2.48 -3.43
N ASN A 278 0.03 2.48 -3.72
CA ASN A 278 1.09 2.24 -2.73
C ASN A 278 1.23 3.40 -1.74
N ALA A 279 1.04 4.66 -2.15
CA ALA A 279 1.05 5.78 -1.22
C ALA A 279 -0.09 5.66 -0.19
N VAL A 280 -1.32 5.36 -0.62
CA VAL A 280 -2.44 5.11 0.30
C VAL A 280 -2.13 3.94 1.22
N SER A 281 -1.63 2.84 0.67
CA SER A 281 -1.34 1.64 1.46
C SER A 281 -0.20 1.89 2.48
N THR A 282 0.74 2.80 2.16
CA THR A 282 1.87 3.12 3.04
C THR A 282 1.50 4.13 4.11
N PHE A 283 0.93 5.28 3.72
CA PHE A 283 0.65 6.38 4.64
C PHE A 283 -0.72 6.28 5.32
N GLY A 284 -1.61 5.42 4.81
CA GLY A 284 -2.97 5.31 5.28
C GLY A 284 -3.78 6.56 4.98
N SER A 285 -4.75 6.83 5.86
CA SER A 285 -5.58 8.04 5.83
C SER A 285 -6.42 8.16 4.56
N MET A 286 -7.01 9.34 4.36
CA MET A 286 -7.56 9.78 3.09
C MET A 286 -6.58 10.70 2.40
N ILE A 287 -6.48 10.59 1.08
CA ILE A 287 -5.61 11.44 0.25
C ILE A 287 -6.40 12.08 -0.87
N LYS A 288 -6.05 13.32 -1.20
CA LYS A 288 -6.39 13.97 -2.45
C LYS A 288 -5.19 13.92 -3.38
N PHE A 289 -5.41 13.47 -4.60
CA PHE A 289 -4.43 13.49 -5.67
C PHE A 289 -4.88 14.41 -6.80
N LYS A 290 -3.99 15.29 -7.27
CA LYS A 290 -4.25 16.13 -8.44
C LYS A 290 -2.96 16.43 -9.17
N LYS A 291 -2.88 16.08 -10.46
CA LYS A 291 -1.73 16.37 -11.34
C LYS A 291 -0.35 16.01 -10.75
N GLY A 292 -0.26 14.91 -9.99
CA GLY A 292 0.99 14.46 -9.36
C GLY A 292 1.20 14.92 -7.92
N GLU A 293 0.38 15.84 -7.42
CA GLU A 293 0.46 16.32 -6.04
C GLU A 293 -0.46 15.49 -5.14
N LEU A 294 0.09 15.02 -4.01
CA LEU A 294 -0.61 14.26 -2.96
C LEU A 294 -0.81 15.14 -1.73
N THR A 295 -2.05 15.23 -1.25
CA THR A 295 -2.41 15.94 -0.02
C THR A 295 -3.13 15.00 0.93
N ASN A 296 -2.63 14.83 2.16
CA ASN A 296 -3.31 14.04 3.18
C ASN A 296 -4.49 14.83 3.74
N LEU A 297 -5.66 14.20 3.73
CA LEU A 297 -6.90 14.73 4.30
C LEU A 297 -7.05 14.20 5.72
N LYS A 298 -7.25 15.12 6.67
CA LYS A 298 -7.51 14.76 8.07
C LYS A 298 -9.00 14.56 8.25
N SER A 299 -9.43 13.31 8.41
CA SER A 299 -10.81 13.03 8.84
C SER A 299 -10.85 12.83 10.35
N SER A 300 -11.78 13.53 11.01
CA SER A 300 -12.10 13.34 12.42
C SER A 300 -13.23 12.34 12.65
N ASN A 301 -13.96 11.97 11.60
CA ASN A 301 -15.13 11.09 11.68
C ASN A 301 -14.88 9.87 10.80
N PRO A 302 -14.86 8.65 11.35
CA PRO A 302 -14.70 7.44 10.55
C PRO A 302 -15.91 7.25 9.64
N ILE A 303 -15.67 6.95 8.37
CA ILE A 303 -16.74 6.68 7.40
C ILE A 303 -16.84 5.16 7.25
N LYS A 304 -18.01 4.60 7.52
CA LYS A 304 -18.27 3.18 7.32
C LYS A 304 -18.84 2.93 5.93
N MET A 305 -18.31 1.92 5.26
CA MET A 305 -18.77 1.51 3.94
C MET A 305 -18.96 0.01 3.87
N LEU A 306 -19.93 -0.41 3.06
CA LEU A 306 -20.07 -1.77 2.61
C LEU A 306 -19.41 -1.88 1.24
N ILE A 307 -18.37 -2.69 1.14
CA ILE A 307 -17.75 -3.08 -0.12
C ILE A 307 -18.45 -4.33 -0.63
N THR A 308 -18.98 -4.26 -1.84
CA THR A 308 -19.56 -5.40 -2.54
C THR A 308 -18.66 -5.78 -3.72
N ASP A 309 -17.96 -6.90 -3.61
CA ASP A 309 -17.22 -7.51 -4.72
C ASP A 309 -18.19 -8.29 -5.61
N THR A 310 -18.34 -7.81 -6.85
CA THR A 310 -19.20 -8.44 -7.85
C THR A 310 -18.65 -9.76 -8.37
N ARG A 311 -17.38 -10.09 -8.08
CA ARG A 311 -16.64 -11.25 -8.60
C ARG A 311 -16.53 -11.30 -10.12
N VAL A 312 -16.88 -10.20 -10.79
CA VAL A 312 -16.73 -10.03 -12.24
C VAL A 312 -15.33 -9.48 -12.52
N GLY A 313 -14.51 -10.30 -13.17
CA GLY A 313 -13.19 -9.91 -13.64
C GLY A 313 -13.26 -8.76 -14.65
N ARG A 314 -12.23 -7.92 -14.67
CA ARG A 314 -12.19 -6.70 -15.49
C ARG A 314 -10.81 -6.46 -16.09
N ASN A 315 -10.77 -5.79 -17.23
CA ASN A 315 -9.53 -5.30 -17.82
C ASN A 315 -9.43 -3.78 -17.66
N THR A 316 -8.70 -3.34 -16.62
CA THR A 316 -8.48 -1.92 -16.31
C THR A 316 -7.96 -1.13 -17.51
N LYS A 317 -7.04 -1.71 -18.30
CA LYS A 317 -6.43 -1.04 -19.46
C LYS A 317 -7.46 -0.76 -20.54
N VAL A 318 -8.36 -1.70 -20.80
CA VAL A 318 -9.44 -1.53 -21.79
C VAL A 318 -10.44 -0.46 -21.36
N LEU A 319 -10.82 -0.42 -20.07
CA LEU A 319 -11.75 0.58 -19.55
C LEU A 319 -11.17 1.99 -19.65
N VAL A 320 -9.92 2.19 -19.21
CA VAL A 320 -9.23 3.48 -19.31
C VAL A 320 -9.05 3.93 -20.76
N ALA A 321 -8.69 3.01 -21.66
CA ALA A 321 -8.60 3.28 -23.09
C ALA A 321 -9.96 3.67 -23.67
N GLY A 322 -11.04 2.98 -23.29
CA GLY A 322 -12.40 3.27 -23.74
C GLY A 322 -12.90 4.65 -23.30
N VAL A 323 -12.57 5.09 -22.08
CA VAL A 323 -12.87 6.46 -21.62
C VAL A 323 -12.07 7.49 -22.42
N SER A 324 -10.78 7.23 -22.68
CA SER A 324 -9.92 8.12 -23.48
C SER A 324 -10.40 8.25 -24.92
N GLU A 325 -10.82 7.14 -25.55
CA GLU A 325 -11.40 7.14 -26.89
C GLU A 325 -12.75 7.86 -26.93
N ARG A 326 -13.59 7.69 -25.91
CA ARG A 326 -14.84 8.44 -25.79
C ARG A 326 -14.58 9.94 -25.64
N ALA A 327 -13.58 10.32 -24.86
CA ALA A 327 -13.14 11.70 -24.69
C ALA A 327 -12.65 12.32 -26.01
N SER A 328 -11.92 11.58 -26.84
CA SER A 328 -11.46 12.08 -28.14
C SER A 328 -12.61 12.23 -29.15
N ARG A 329 -13.62 11.35 -29.11
CA ARG A 329 -14.81 11.43 -29.98
C ARG A 329 -15.78 12.55 -29.58
N HIS A 330 -15.87 12.88 -28.29
CA HIS A 330 -16.84 13.83 -27.74
C HIS A 330 -16.18 14.82 -26.77
N LEU A 331 -15.25 15.65 -27.30
CA LEU A 331 -14.39 16.53 -26.52
C LEU A 331 -15.16 17.42 -25.51
N ASP A 332 -16.12 18.23 -25.97
CA ASP A 332 -16.81 19.19 -25.10
C ASP A 332 -17.69 18.52 -24.05
N ALA A 333 -18.42 17.48 -24.45
CA ALA A 333 -19.29 16.73 -23.55
C ALA A 333 -18.47 16.03 -22.45
N MET A 334 -17.38 15.36 -22.82
CA MET A 334 -16.52 14.67 -21.86
C MET A 334 -15.71 15.66 -21.00
N ALA A 335 -15.33 16.82 -21.53
CA ALA A 335 -14.71 17.88 -20.73
C ALA A 335 -15.66 18.36 -19.63
N SER A 336 -16.96 18.51 -19.93
CA SER A 336 -17.98 18.86 -18.93
C SER A 336 -18.16 17.77 -17.88
N VAL A 337 -18.15 16.49 -18.29
CA VAL A 337 -18.18 15.35 -17.36
C VAL A 337 -16.96 15.36 -16.44
N PHE A 338 -15.74 15.52 -16.96
CA PHE A 338 -14.52 15.56 -16.14
C PHE A 338 -14.48 16.77 -15.21
N HIS A 339 -15.02 17.92 -15.64
CA HIS A 339 -15.17 19.09 -14.79
C HIS A 339 -16.14 18.82 -13.65
N ALA A 340 -17.30 18.20 -13.91
CA ALA A 340 -18.26 17.82 -12.87
C ALA A 340 -17.64 16.86 -11.85
N VAL A 341 -16.92 15.82 -12.30
CA VAL A 341 -16.21 14.90 -11.40
C VAL A 341 -15.11 15.61 -10.60
N ASN A 342 -14.42 16.59 -11.20
CA ASN A 342 -13.44 17.40 -10.47
C ASN A 342 -14.12 18.19 -9.35
N SER A 343 -15.24 18.86 -9.62
CA SER A 343 -15.99 19.60 -8.59
C SER A 343 -16.44 18.68 -7.46
N ILE A 344 -16.99 17.51 -7.79
CA ILE A 344 -17.35 16.49 -6.79
C ILE A 344 -16.14 16.09 -5.95
N SER A 345 -14.98 15.86 -6.56
CA SER A 345 -13.77 15.42 -5.85
C SER A 345 -13.23 16.49 -4.88
N GLU A 346 -13.28 17.77 -5.27
CA GLU A 346 -12.89 18.88 -4.38
C GLU A 346 -13.91 19.07 -3.24
N GLU A 347 -15.20 18.86 -3.50
CA GLU A 347 -16.24 18.95 -2.49
C GLU A 347 -16.18 17.79 -1.50
N VAL A 348 -15.99 16.55 -1.97
CA VAL A 348 -15.73 15.38 -1.12
C VAL A 348 -14.52 15.62 -0.23
N SER A 349 -13.41 16.14 -0.79
CA SER A 349 -12.23 16.50 0.00
C SER A 349 -12.56 17.48 1.12
N SER A 350 -13.36 18.51 0.81
CA SER A 350 -13.76 19.54 1.78
C SER A 350 -14.66 18.96 2.87
N ILE A 351 -15.66 18.15 2.49
CA ILE A 351 -16.60 17.50 3.42
C ILE A 351 -15.86 16.55 4.37
N VAL A 352 -14.92 15.75 3.86
CA VAL A 352 -14.13 14.82 4.68
C VAL A 352 -13.37 15.55 5.79
N GLU A 353 -12.79 16.71 5.50
CA GLU A 353 -12.03 17.52 6.47
C GLU A 353 -12.91 18.29 7.47
N LEU A 354 -14.22 18.45 7.20
CA LEU A 354 -15.12 19.08 8.16
C LEU A 354 -15.25 18.21 9.42
N ALA A 355 -14.94 18.82 10.56
CA ALA A 355 -15.20 18.20 11.86
C ALA A 355 -16.70 18.22 12.17
N ALA A 356 -17.27 17.04 12.39
CA ALA A 356 -18.63 16.88 12.91
C ALA A 356 -18.54 16.48 14.39
N ASN A 357 -19.08 17.33 15.27
CA ASN A 357 -18.94 17.18 16.72
C ASN A 357 -20.19 16.60 17.40
N ASP A 358 -21.28 16.44 16.65
CA ASP A 358 -22.54 15.87 17.12
C ASP A 358 -23.19 14.99 16.04
N GLU A 359 -24.17 14.21 16.45
CA GLU A 359 -24.88 13.23 15.60
C GLU A 359 -25.60 13.88 14.41
N ILE A 360 -26.11 15.10 14.56
CA ILE A 360 -26.81 15.84 13.51
C ILE A 360 -25.80 16.29 12.44
N ALA A 361 -24.66 16.82 12.87
CA ALA A 361 -23.57 17.22 11.98
C ALA A 361 -22.98 16.02 11.23
N ILE A 362 -22.86 14.86 11.88
CA ILE A 362 -22.42 13.61 11.23
C ILE A 362 -23.44 13.20 10.16
N THR A 363 -24.73 13.17 10.50
CA THR A 363 -25.79 12.79 9.55
C THR A 363 -25.82 13.72 8.35
N SER A 364 -25.76 15.04 8.55
CA SER A 364 -25.72 16.01 7.45
C SER A 364 -24.48 15.87 6.57
N LYS A 365 -23.33 15.49 7.17
CA LYS A 365 -22.09 15.20 6.43
C LYS A 365 -22.25 13.94 5.57
N GLU A 366 -22.85 12.89 6.11
CA GLU A 366 -23.15 11.63 5.41
C GLU A 366 -24.14 11.84 4.27
N GLU A 367 -25.20 12.63 4.46
CA GLU A 367 -26.19 12.97 3.43
C GLU A 367 -25.54 13.66 2.23
N LYS A 368 -24.71 14.70 2.48
CA LYS A 368 -23.96 15.38 1.42
C LYS A 368 -23.01 14.44 0.69
N LEU A 369 -22.33 13.56 1.42
CA LEU A 369 -21.44 12.56 0.82
C LEU A 369 -22.24 11.58 -0.05
N ALA A 370 -23.41 11.14 0.41
CA ALA A 370 -24.31 10.26 -0.34
C ALA A 370 -24.75 10.91 -1.66
N GLU A 371 -25.20 12.16 -1.64
CA GLU A 371 -25.58 12.90 -2.86
C GLU A 371 -24.43 12.98 -3.87
N LEU A 372 -23.21 13.30 -3.40
CA LEU A 372 -22.02 13.35 -4.24
C LEU A 372 -21.64 11.97 -4.80
N MET A 373 -21.82 10.91 -4.02
CA MET A 373 -21.60 9.53 -4.48
C MET A 373 -22.60 9.12 -5.57
N GLU A 374 -23.87 9.47 -5.41
CA GLU A 374 -24.92 9.22 -6.42
C GLU A 374 -24.63 9.97 -7.72
N MET A 375 -24.32 11.27 -7.62
CA MET A 375 -23.94 12.09 -8.78
C MET A 375 -22.72 11.52 -9.50
N ASN A 376 -21.67 11.12 -8.76
CA ASN A 376 -20.48 10.55 -9.36
C ASN A 376 -20.77 9.20 -10.05
N GLN A 377 -21.63 8.35 -9.47
CA GLN A 377 -22.04 7.10 -10.11
C GLN A 377 -22.75 7.36 -11.46
N GLY A 378 -23.63 8.35 -11.53
CA GLY A 378 -24.26 8.77 -12.79
C GLY A 378 -23.23 9.21 -13.84
N LEU A 379 -22.24 10.01 -13.43
CA LEU A 379 -21.15 10.45 -14.34
C LEU A 379 -20.29 9.27 -14.81
N LEU A 380 -19.98 8.31 -13.93
CA LEU A 380 -19.24 7.08 -14.29
C LEU A 380 -20.05 6.22 -15.28
N GLN A 381 -21.37 6.17 -15.14
CA GLN A 381 -22.23 5.52 -16.13
C GLN A 381 -22.17 6.25 -17.49
N CYS A 382 -22.18 7.59 -17.51
CA CYS A 382 -21.99 8.40 -18.71
C CYS A 382 -20.61 8.17 -19.38
N MET A 383 -19.57 7.91 -18.60
CA MET A 383 -18.24 7.53 -19.12
C MET A 383 -18.23 6.13 -19.75
N GLY A 384 -19.26 5.30 -19.49
CA GLY A 384 -19.40 3.97 -20.07
C GLY A 384 -18.61 2.90 -19.34
N VAL A 385 -18.33 3.11 -18.05
CA VAL A 385 -17.55 2.17 -17.23
C VAL A 385 -18.40 1.37 -16.25
N SER A 386 -19.73 1.48 -16.31
CA SER A 386 -20.62 0.63 -15.52
C SER A 386 -20.74 -0.79 -16.12
N HIS A 387 -21.42 -1.68 -15.40
CA HIS A 387 -21.63 -3.08 -15.77
C HIS A 387 -22.93 -3.61 -15.15
N SER A 388 -23.56 -4.63 -15.75
CA SER A 388 -24.82 -5.19 -15.26
C SER A 388 -24.76 -5.68 -13.80
N SER A 389 -23.61 -6.22 -13.38
CA SER A 389 -23.38 -6.60 -11.98
C SER A 389 -23.33 -5.39 -11.05
N ILE A 390 -22.67 -4.30 -11.46
CA ILE A 390 -22.64 -3.04 -10.71
C ILE A 390 -24.07 -2.51 -10.57
N GLU A 391 -24.82 -2.38 -11.67
CA GLU A 391 -26.21 -1.90 -11.65
C GLU A 391 -27.13 -2.76 -10.77
N THR A 392 -26.85 -4.07 -10.71
CA THR A 392 -27.58 -4.99 -9.83
C THR A 392 -27.30 -4.71 -8.35
N VAL A 393 -26.05 -4.42 -7.98
CA VAL A 393 -25.72 -3.98 -6.61
C VAL A 393 -26.40 -2.65 -6.31
N LEU A 394 -26.29 -1.65 -7.18
CA LEU A 394 -26.91 -0.32 -6.99
C LEU A 394 -28.41 -0.43 -6.75
N ARG A 395 -29.12 -1.20 -7.60
CA ARG A 395 -30.56 -1.42 -7.47
C ARG A 395 -30.90 -2.18 -6.18
N THR A 396 -30.06 -3.11 -5.75
CA THR A 396 -30.29 -3.87 -4.53
C THR A 396 -30.15 -2.99 -3.29
N THR A 397 -29.09 -2.18 -3.20
CA THR A 397 -28.88 -1.27 -2.06
C THR A 397 -29.91 -0.14 -2.02
N LEU A 398 -30.36 0.33 -3.19
CA LEU A 398 -31.39 1.36 -3.30
C LEU A 398 -32.74 0.92 -2.68
N LYS A 399 -33.08 -0.38 -2.69
CA LYS A 399 -34.27 -0.92 -1.99
C LYS A 399 -34.28 -0.58 -0.49
N PHE A 400 -33.10 -0.33 0.08
CA PHE A 400 -32.89 -0.01 1.49
C PHE A 400 -32.51 1.47 1.69
N ASN A 401 -32.69 2.32 0.69
CA ASN A 401 -32.29 3.73 0.67
C ASN A 401 -30.79 3.96 0.92
N LEU A 402 -29.95 3.00 0.50
CA LEU A 402 -28.50 3.13 0.58
C LEU A 402 -27.92 3.54 -0.77
N VAL A 403 -27.08 4.58 -0.73
CA VAL A 403 -26.38 5.07 -1.91
C VAL A 403 -25.11 4.29 -2.16
N SER A 404 -24.93 3.90 -3.42
CA SER A 404 -23.81 3.10 -3.87
C SER A 404 -23.16 3.68 -5.12
N LYS A 405 -21.88 3.40 -5.30
CA LYS A 405 -21.11 3.75 -6.49
C LYS A 405 -20.03 2.72 -6.77
N LEU A 406 -19.67 2.51 -8.02
CA LEU A 406 -18.49 1.71 -8.36
C LEU A 406 -17.22 2.36 -7.82
N THR A 407 -16.16 1.57 -7.65
CA THR A 407 -14.82 2.09 -7.31
C THR A 407 -13.75 1.47 -8.20
N GLY A 408 -12.68 2.24 -8.48
CA GLY A 408 -11.66 1.83 -9.42
C GLY A 408 -12.14 1.97 -10.86
N ALA A 409 -11.74 1.03 -11.75
CA ALA A 409 -11.99 1.22 -13.18
C ALA A 409 -13.42 0.92 -13.64
N GLY A 410 -14.26 0.29 -12.82
CA GLY A 410 -15.58 -0.19 -13.24
C GLY A 410 -15.54 -1.47 -14.08
N GLY A 411 -16.60 -1.75 -14.83
CA GLY A 411 -16.74 -2.96 -15.66
C GLY A 411 -16.95 -4.25 -14.88
N GLY A 412 -17.27 -4.17 -13.59
CA GLY A 412 -17.25 -5.27 -12.62
C GLY A 412 -16.55 -4.82 -11.34
N GLY A 413 -15.71 -5.68 -10.76
CA GLY A 413 -14.93 -5.36 -9.56
C GLY A 413 -15.81 -5.03 -8.35
N CYS A 414 -15.44 -4.00 -7.59
CA CYS A 414 -16.13 -3.60 -6.36
C CYS A 414 -17.06 -2.39 -6.51
N VAL A 415 -18.11 -2.40 -5.70
CA VAL A 415 -19.04 -1.30 -5.47
C VAL A 415 -18.95 -0.88 -4.00
N LEU A 416 -18.93 0.42 -3.74
CA LEU A 416 -18.97 1.02 -2.42
C LEU A 416 -20.40 1.44 -2.11
N THR A 417 -20.88 1.12 -0.92
CA THR A 417 -22.15 1.57 -0.39
C THR A 417 -21.90 2.30 0.91
N LEU A 418 -22.38 3.54 1.03
CA LEU A 418 -22.24 4.30 2.28
C LEU A 418 -23.12 3.65 3.36
N ILE A 419 -22.59 3.46 4.57
CA ILE A 419 -23.34 3.00 5.73
C ILE A 419 -23.55 4.21 6.64
N PRO A 420 -24.76 4.81 6.68
CA PRO A 420 -25.05 5.91 7.59
C PRO A 420 -24.89 5.50 9.05
N THR A 421 -24.45 6.42 9.90
CA THR A 421 -24.23 6.17 11.33
C THR A 421 -25.51 5.72 12.03
N LEU A 422 -26.68 6.21 11.59
CA LEU A 422 -27.99 5.87 12.17
C LEU A 422 -28.64 4.61 11.56
N LEU A 423 -27.96 3.93 10.64
CA LEU A 423 -28.48 2.72 10.02
C LEU A 423 -28.56 1.57 11.05
N SER A 424 -29.73 0.97 11.20
CA SER A 424 -29.88 -0.19 12.08
C SER A 424 -29.11 -1.40 11.55
N ASN A 425 -28.45 -2.15 12.45
CA ASN A 425 -27.74 -3.40 12.11
C ASN A 425 -28.64 -4.43 11.40
N LEU A 426 -29.92 -4.50 11.77
CA LEU A 426 -30.89 -5.41 11.12
C LEU A 426 -31.09 -5.09 9.63
N VAL A 427 -31.06 -3.81 9.25
CA VAL A 427 -31.16 -3.41 7.84
C VAL A 427 -29.86 -3.76 7.11
N LEU A 428 -28.70 -3.52 7.74
CA LEU A 428 -27.40 -3.86 7.18
C LEU A 428 -27.26 -5.37 6.92
N GLU A 429 -27.64 -6.21 7.88
CA GLU A 429 -27.65 -7.68 7.74
C GLU A 429 -28.56 -8.13 6.59
N LYS A 430 -29.74 -7.52 6.43
CA LYS A 430 -30.65 -7.82 5.32
C LYS A 430 -30.08 -7.44 3.96
N VAL A 431 -29.41 -6.29 3.87
CA VAL A 431 -28.75 -5.83 2.64
C VAL A 431 -27.65 -6.82 2.25
N ILE A 432 -26.81 -7.21 3.21
CA ILE A 432 -25.72 -8.17 2.99
C ILE A 432 -26.26 -9.52 2.54
N ALA A 433 -27.26 -10.07 3.25
CA ALA A 433 -27.86 -11.35 2.89
C ALA A 433 -28.46 -11.35 1.46
N GLU A 434 -29.14 -10.25 1.07
CA GLU A 434 -29.70 -10.10 -0.28
C GLU A 434 -28.58 -10.04 -1.34
N LEU A 435 -27.48 -9.31 -1.09
CA LEU A 435 -26.35 -9.23 -2.02
C LEU A 435 -25.60 -10.57 -2.12
N GLU A 436 -25.38 -11.26 -1.01
CA GLU A 436 -24.72 -12.57 -0.99
C GLU A 436 -25.57 -13.65 -1.66
N SER A 437 -26.90 -13.57 -1.57
CA SER A 437 -27.82 -14.45 -2.32
C SER A 437 -27.64 -14.35 -3.83
N GLN A 438 -27.11 -13.22 -4.32
CA GLN A 438 -26.80 -12.96 -5.73
C GLN A 438 -25.34 -13.33 -6.09
N SER A 439 -24.67 -14.12 -5.24
CA SER A 439 -23.28 -14.57 -5.39
C SER A 439 -22.20 -13.47 -5.28
N PHE A 440 -22.56 -12.30 -4.74
CA PHE A 440 -21.56 -11.28 -4.41
C PHE A 440 -20.84 -11.60 -3.10
N ARG A 441 -19.75 -10.90 -2.82
CA ARG A 441 -19.07 -10.96 -1.51
C ARG A 441 -19.09 -9.58 -0.88
N CYS A 442 -19.44 -9.52 0.39
CA CYS A 442 -19.63 -8.28 1.13
C CYS A 442 -18.58 -8.13 2.23
N PHE A 443 -18.10 -6.91 2.42
CA PHE A 443 -17.16 -6.54 3.49
C PHE A 443 -17.60 -5.22 4.09
N ILE A 444 -17.77 -5.17 5.40
CA ILE A 444 -17.94 -3.91 6.12
C ILE A 444 -16.54 -3.37 6.42
N VAL A 445 -16.28 -2.12 6.06
CA VAL A 445 -14.98 -1.49 6.22
C VAL A 445 -15.11 -0.11 6.83
N GLU A 446 -14.07 0.29 7.57
CA GLU A 446 -13.83 1.67 7.96
C GLU A 446 -12.84 2.35 7.00
N VAL A 447 -13.16 3.58 6.61
CA VAL A 447 -12.42 4.34 5.61
C VAL A 447 -11.57 5.42 6.27
N GLY A 448 -10.29 5.49 5.88
CA GLY A 448 -9.33 6.47 6.39
C GLY A 448 -8.48 5.97 7.56
N GLY A 449 -8.33 4.64 7.70
CA GLY A 449 -7.55 4.00 8.75
C GLY A 449 -6.02 4.20 8.63
N GLN A 450 -5.29 3.53 9.51
CA GLN A 450 -3.83 3.58 9.56
C GLN A 450 -3.17 2.95 8.33
N GLY A 451 -1.98 3.42 7.98
CA GLY A 451 -1.16 2.90 6.88
C GLY A 451 -0.39 1.63 7.23
N LEU A 452 0.85 1.53 6.75
CA LEU A 452 1.74 0.43 7.10
C LEU A 452 1.94 0.34 8.61
N GLN A 453 1.81 -0.87 9.14
CA GLN A 453 2.13 -1.21 10.52
C GLN A 453 3.06 -2.42 10.54
N VAL A 454 3.98 -2.45 11.51
CA VAL A 454 5.00 -3.49 11.65
C VAL A 454 4.92 -4.16 13.02
N CYS A 455 5.49 -5.36 13.14
CA CYS A 455 5.60 -6.10 14.39
C CYS A 455 6.93 -6.86 14.40
N GLN A 456 7.66 -6.79 15.52
CA GLN A 456 8.90 -7.53 15.76
C GLN A 456 8.75 -8.40 17.03
N GLY A 457 9.07 -9.69 16.95
CA GLY A 457 9.16 -10.59 18.12
C GLY A 457 8.21 -11.80 18.09
N GLY A 458 8.19 -12.60 19.16
CA GLY A 458 7.36 -13.81 19.30
C GLY A 458 5.88 -13.52 19.60
N CYS A 459 5.27 -12.60 18.87
CA CYS A 459 3.97 -12.03 19.17
C CYS A 459 2.81 -12.99 18.83
N SER A 460 1.69 -12.91 19.55
CA SER A 460 0.46 -13.67 19.24
C SER A 460 -0.13 -13.31 17.86
N CYS A 461 0.35 -12.23 17.22
CA CYS A 461 0.01 -11.80 15.86
C CYS A 461 0.34 -12.85 14.78
N PHE A 462 1.19 -13.84 15.09
CA PHE A 462 1.66 -14.86 14.14
C PHE A 462 0.80 -16.12 14.09
N ASN A 463 -0.05 -16.35 15.11
CA ASN A 463 -1.06 -17.39 15.06
C ASN A 463 -2.25 -16.82 14.30
N GLY A 464 -2.46 -17.31 13.07
CA GLY A 464 -3.62 -17.00 12.25
C GLY A 464 -4.94 -17.56 12.80
N ASP A 465 -5.13 -17.50 14.11
CA ASP A 465 -6.36 -17.83 14.83
C ASP A 465 -6.88 -16.55 15.49
N VAL A 466 -7.29 -15.59 14.67
CA VAL A 466 -8.33 -14.65 15.08
C VAL A 466 -9.55 -15.05 14.25
N VAL A 467 -10.45 -15.79 14.92
CA VAL A 467 -11.75 -16.24 14.43
C VAL A 467 -12.61 -15.05 14.01
#